data_AF-A0A5K1B9P6-F1
#
_entry.id   AF-A0A5K1B9P6-F1
#
_cell.length_a   1.000
_cell.length_b   1.000
_cell.length_c   1.000
_cell.angle_alpha   90.00
_cell.angle_beta   90.00
_cell.angle_gamma   90.00
#
_symmetry.space_group_name_H-M   'P 1'
#
loop_
_entity.id
_entity.type
_entity.pdbx_description
1 polymer ?
#
loop_
_entity_poly.entity_id
_entity_poly.type
_entity_poly.pdbx_seq_one_letter_code
_entity_poly.pdbx_strand_id
1 'polypeptide(L)' 'MDTGAECPAKCEYRCSATSHKKPCLFFCNKCCLKCLCVPSGTYGHKEECPCYNNWKTQEGKPKCP' A
#
# COMPACT_ATOMS: atom_id res chain seq x y z
N MET A 1 -3.06 -11.23 -7.24
CA MET A 1 -1.75 -11.28 -6.55
C MET A 1 -0.79 -10.56 -7.46
N ASP A 2 -0.34 -9.38 -7.06
CA ASP A 2 0.60 -8.59 -7.82
C ASP A 2 1.99 -9.25 -7.73
N THR A 3 2.74 -9.31 -8.82
CA THR A 3 4.17 -9.65 -8.78
C THR A 3 4.95 -8.50 -8.15
N GLY A 4 6.08 -8.77 -7.50
CA GLY A 4 6.89 -7.72 -6.86
C GLY A 4 7.35 -6.60 -7.84
N ALA A 5 7.42 -6.91 -9.13
CA ALA A 5 7.75 -5.98 -10.20
C ALA A 5 6.62 -4.97 -10.50
N GLU A 6 5.36 -5.28 -10.17
CA GLU A 6 4.20 -4.41 -10.40
C GLU A 6 4.00 -3.37 -9.28
N CYS A 7 4.67 -3.55 -8.15
CA CYS A 7 4.55 -2.68 -6.99
C CYS A 7 4.77 -1.18 -7.30
N PRO A 8 5.81 -0.77 -8.06
CA PRO A 8 6.03 0.65 -8.34
C PRO A 8 4.84 1.32 -9.02
N ALA A 9 4.33 0.74 -10.11
CA ALA A 9 3.22 1.30 -10.88
C ALA A 9 1.90 1.31 -10.08
N LYS A 10 1.61 0.23 -9.35
CA LYS A 10 0.42 0.15 -8.47
C LYS A 10 0.47 1.19 -7.36
N CYS A 11 1.64 1.38 -6.75
CA CYS A 11 1.84 2.35 -5.68
C CYS A 11 1.83 3.80 -6.19
N GLU A 12 2.31 4.06 -7.41
CA GLU A 12 2.15 5.37 -8.06
C GLU A 12 0.68 5.74 -8.20
N TYR A 13 -0.17 4.82 -8.67
CA TYR A 13 -1.61 5.05 -8.74
C TYR A 13 -2.23 5.24 -7.34
N ARG A 14 -1.96 4.32 -6.42
CA ARG A 14 -2.49 4.36 -5.04
C ARG A 14 -2.17 5.68 -4.33
N CYS A 15 -0.98 6.22 -4.56
CA CYS A 15 -0.50 7.47 -3.95
C CYS A 15 -0.73 8.72 -4.80
N SER A 16 -1.44 8.64 -5.92
CA SER A 16 -1.59 9.75 -6.88
C SER A 16 -2.35 10.97 -6.31
N ALA A 17 -3.33 10.74 -5.43
CA ALA A 17 -4.21 11.78 -4.88
C ALA A 17 -3.72 12.40 -3.56
N THR A 18 -2.67 11.88 -2.93
CA THR A 18 -2.15 12.45 -1.67
C THR A 18 -1.12 13.55 -1.91
N SER A 19 -1.12 14.58 -1.06
CA SER A 19 -0.05 15.58 -1.00
C SER A 19 1.25 15.00 -0.41
N HIS A 20 1.15 13.94 0.41
CA HIS A 20 2.28 13.27 1.05
C HIS A 20 2.84 12.13 0.17
N LYS A 21 3.16 12.43 -1.09
CA LYS A 21 3.55 11.42 -2.10
C LYS A 21 4.75 10.57 -1.66
N LYS A 22 5.84 11.20 -1.21
CA LYS A 22 7.09 10.50 -0.84
C LYS A 22 6.86 9.43 0.25
N PRO A 23 6.29 9.73 1.43
CA PRO A 23 6.04 8.72 2.44
C PRO A 23 4.98 7.70 2.00
N CYS A 24 3.95 8.09 1.25
CA CYS A 24 2.97 7.15 0.71
C CYS A 24 3.65 6.09 -0.18
N LEU A 25 4.46 6.52 -1.16
CA LEU A 25 5.17 5.61 -2.06
C LEU A 25 6.11 4.68 -1.30
N PHE A 26 6.83 5.21 -0.31
CA PHE A 26 7.73 4.40 0.51
C PHE A 26 6.98 3.27 1.25
N PHE A 27 5.90 3.60 1.96
CA PHE A 27 5.14 2.59 2.71
C PHE A 27 4.35 1.68 1.79
N CYS A 28 3.73 2.19 0.72
CA CYS A 28 3.02 1.37 -0.25
C CYS A 28 3.95 0.31 -0.85
N ASN A 29 5.13 0.69 -1.36
CA ASN A 29 6.06 -0.26 -1.97
C ASN A 29 6.54 -1.31 -0.96
N LYS A 30 6.82 -0.89 0.29
CA LYS A 30 7.17 -1.81 1.38
C LYS A 30 6.06 -2.82 1.65
N CYS A 31 4.81 -2.36 1.70
CA CYS A 31 3.63 -3.20 1.90
C CYS A 31 3.36 -4.12 0.73
N CYS A 32 3.47 -3.61 -0.50
CA CYS A 32 3.32 -4.40 -1.71
C CYS A 32 4.38 -5.51 -1.81
N LEU A 33 5.66 -5.21 -1.59
CA LEU A 33 6.71 -6.24 -1.64
C LEU A 33 6.55 -7.31 -0.56
N LYS A 34 5.95 -6.97 0.59
CA LYS A 34 5.68 -7.93 1.66
C LYS A 34 4.43 -8.77 1.40
N CYS A 35 3.39 -8.15 0.85
CA CYS A 35 2.05 -8.72 0.78
C CYS A 35 1.63 -9.13 -0.64
N LEU A 36 2.41 -8.76 -1.65
CA LEU A 36 2.18 -9.01 -3.08
C LEU A 36 0.76 -8.56 -3.52
N CYS A 37 0.33 -7.42 -3.00
CA CYS A 37 -1.01 -6.87 -3.18
C CYS A 37 -1.04 -5.37 -2.88
N VAL A 38 -1.62 -4.56 -3.79
CA VAL A 38 -2.01 -3.16 -3.56
C VAL A 38 -3.52 -3.03 -3.77
N PRO A 39 -4.28 -2.45 -2.81
CA PRO A 39 -5.73 -2.32 -2.97
C PRO A 39 -6.11 -1.29 -4.03
N SER A 40 -7.30 -1.46 -4.61
CA SER A 40 -7.84 -0.59 -5.65
C SER A 40 -8.07 0.85 -5.19
N GLY A 41 -8.16 1.78 -6.15
CA GLY A 41 -8.35 3.20 -5.88
C GLY A 41 -7.17 3.88 -5.17
N THR A 42 -7.39 5.13 -4.75
CA THR A 42 -6.38 5.98 -4.09
C THR A 42 -6.57 6.09 -2.58
N TYR A 43 -7.68 5.54 -2.06
CA TYR A 43 -8.04 5.52 -0.64
C TYR A 43 -8.99 4.33 -0.37
N GLY A 44 -9.02 3.83 0.88
CA GLY A 44 -9.94 2.74 1.26
C GLY A 44 -9.58 1.37 0.66
N HIS A 45 -10.58 0.49 0.53
CA HIS A 45 -10.50 -0.83 -0.12
C HIS A 45 -9.47 -1.81 0.43
N LYS A 46 -8.98 -1.57 1.66
CA LYS A 46 -7.87 -2.35 2.22
C LYS A 46 -8.26 -3.83 2.42
N GLU A 47 -9.54 -4.12 2.60
CA GLU A 47 -10.11 -5.46 2.68
C GLU A 47 -9.81 -6.34 1.46
N GLU A 48 -9.55 -5.76 0.28
CA GLU A 48 -9.11 -6.49 -0.93
C GLU A 48 -7.73 -7.16 -0.74
N CYS A 49 -6.89 -6.59 0.14
CA CYS A 49 -5.54 -7.06 0.42
C CYS A 49 -5.37 -7.27 1.94
N PRO A 50 -5.80 -8.42 2.51
CA PRO A 50 -5.79 -8.64 3.96
C PRO A 50 -4.42 -8.44 4.64
N CYS A 51 -3.33 -8.89 4.03
CA CYS A 51 -1.98 -8.65 4.55
C CYS A 51 -1.64 -7.15 4.61
N TYR A 52 -1.96 -6.40 3.55
CA TYR A 52 -1.74 -4.95 3.47
C TYR A 52 -2.59 -4.21 4.52
N ASN A 53 -3.85 -4.62 4.72
CA ASN A 53 -4.75 -4.04 5.72
C ASN A 53 -4.29 -4.29 7.16
N ASN A 54 -3.88 -5.52 7.43
CA ASN A 54 -3.58 -5.99 8.78
C ASN A 54 -2.15 -5.65 9.22
N TRP A 55 -1.30 -5.13 8.33
CA TRP A 55 0.03 -4.70 8.74
C TRP A 55 -0.03 -3.40 9.54
N LYS A 56 0.21 -3.51 10.85
CA LYS A 56 0.19 -2.38 11.78
C LYS A 56 1.59 -1.99 12.25
N THR A 57 1.73 -0.76 12.76
CA THR A 57 2.90 -0.34 13.55
C THR A 57 2.87 -0.99 14.93
N GLN A 58 3.93 -0.82 15.73
CA GLN A 58 3.97 -1.30 17.13
C GLN A 58 2.87 -0.64 17.99
N GLU A 59 2.44 0.58 17.63
CA GLU A 59 1.33 1.30 18.28
C GLU A 59 -0.06 0.83 17.80
N GLY A 60 -0.13 -0.18 16.92
CA GLY A 60 -1.40 -0.68 16.37
C GLY A 60 -2.01 0.14 15.23
N LYS A 61 -1.37 1.24 14.81
CA LYS A 61 -1.86 2.08 13.71
C LYS A 61 -1.63 1.42 12.34
N PRO A 62 -2.46 1.67 11.32
CA PRO A 62 -2.21 1.19 9.96
C PRO A 62 -0.83 1.60 9.46
N LYS A 63 -0.04 0.64 8.97
CA LYS A 63 1.30 0.90 8.41
C LYS A 63 1.26 1.23 6.93
N CYS A 64 0.32 0.62 6.22
CA CYS A 64 0.20 0.73 4.77
C CYS A 64 -0.84 1.81 4.39
N PRO A 65 -0.56 2.63 3.35
CA PRO A 65 -1.42 3.74 2.95
C PRO A 65 -2.82 3.30 2.49
#